data_AF-A0A9N9L5E9-F1
#
_entry.id   AF-A0A9N9L5E9-F1
#
_cell.length_a   1.000
_cell.length_b   1.000
_cell.length_c   1.000
_cell.angle_alpha   90.00
_cell.angle_beta   90.00
_cell.angle_gamma   90.00
#
_symmetry.space_group_name_H-M   'P 1'
#
loop_
_entity.id
_entity.type
_entity.pdbx_description
1 polymer ?
#
loop_
_entity_poly.entity_id
_entity_poly.type
_entity_poly.pdbx_seq_one_letter_code
_entity_poly.pdbx_strand_id
1 'polypeptide(L)'
;MPPSSSKRTYDNFSMPNGNEAPSYPSPSKKSRVTSDSDSTPLWEMITGLQPLELSTILYNICSEDPSRADLVRSAYAARLAEERRRPPVNFDHISKDCWHTLNMKYKRLSASKQCDMMGDINAVLRKSIKSILEKAGPETRWETRRNALEVLRKISKSIMLCDERQIRHELMKDGCALASFADAMLELAQGMSSEERERYKDEGLYEKLVELQTECEEWSINMPGLEDVYGVFDEDSEGDDEEEEAEEEDEECQVISGSYRPAQPLPKPASPPKRSHVFSVIELD
;
A
#
# COMPACT_ATOMS: atom_id res chain seq x y z
N MET A 1 -4.18 43.79 36.46
CA MET A 1 -4.13 43.54 37.92
C MET A 1 -3.67 42.11 38.18
N PRO A 2 -2.42 41.90 38.60
CA PRO A 2 -2.01 40.79 39.46
C PRO A 2 -1.54 41.36 40.83
N PRO A 3 -1.02 40.59 41.82
CA PRO A 3 -1.02 39.13 42.09
C PRO A 3 -1.50 38.81 43.55
N SER A 4 -1.53 37.53 43.97
CA SER A 4 -1.27 37.21 45.39
C SER A 4 -0.80 35.77 45.59
N SER A 5 0.49 35.67 45.90
CA SER A 5 1.19 34.55 46.53
C SER A 5 0.69 34.28 47.95
N SER A 6 0.70 33.01 48.39
CA SER A 6 0.67 32.69 49.81
C SER A 6 1.83 31.76 50.16
N LYS A 7 2.86 32.34 50.78
CA LYS A 7 3.90 31.67 51.54
C LYS A 7 3.41 31.63 53.01
N ARG A 8 3.46 30.46 53.66
CA ARG A 8 3.42 30.38 55.12
C ARG A 8 4.67 29.68 55.63
N THR A 9 5.49 30.46 56.30
CA THR A 9 6.58 30.13 57.23
C THR A 9 6.04 30.20 58.65
N TYR A 10 6.51 29.33 59.56
CA TYR A 10 6.66 29.53 61.02
C TYR A 10 7.52 28.34 61.50
N ASP A 11 8.82 28.55 61.79
CA ASP A 11 9.41 28.88 63.11
C ASP A 11 9.09 27.83 64.19
N ASN A 12 10.05 26.99 64.58
CA ASN A 12 11.17 27.25 65.51
C ASN A 12 10.73 27.12 66.98
N PHE A 13 11.10 26.01 67.63
CA PHE A 13 11.10 25.88 69.09
C PHE A 13 12.42 25.24 69.53
N SER A 14 13.20 26.02 70.25
CA SER A 14 14.42 25.60 70.95
C SER A 14 14.11 25.06 72.35
N MET A 15 14.88 24.02 72.70
CA MET A 15 15.26 23.37 73.99
C MET A 15 14.94 24.06 75.33
N PRO A 16 14.90 23.27 76.45
CA PRO A 16 16.10 23.25 77.32
C PRO A 16 16.45 21.92 78.02
N ASN A 17 17.76 21.65 78.04
CA ASN A 17 18.64 21.04 79.06
C ASN A 17 18.09 20.19 80.24
N GLY A 18 18.71 19.02 80.44
CA GLY A 18 18.75 18.29 81.71
C GLY A 18 19.55 16.98 81.60
N ASN A 19 20.77 16.97 82.17
CA ASN A 19 21.75 15.89 82.20
C ASN A 19 21.21 14.51 82.65
N GLU A 20 21.69 13.45 82.00
CA GLU A 20 22.42 12.34 82.64
C GLU A 20 22.99 11.39 81.57
N ALA A 21 24.32 11.28 81.53
CA ALA A 21 25.00 10.20 80.81
C ALA A 21 24.99 8.95 81.70
N PRO A 22 24.90 7.74 81.12
CA PRO A 22 26.14 6.98 81.06
C PRO A 22 26.32 6.11 79.80
N SER A 23 27.60 6.00 79.42
CA SER A 23 28.27 4.80 78.91
C SER A 23 27.77 4.16 77.60
N TYR A 24 28.59 4.36 76.56
CA TYR A 24 28.64 3.64 75.29
C TYR A 24 28.42 2.11 75.40
N PRO A 25 27.82 1.53 74.35
CA PRO A 25 28.64 0.76 73.42
C PRO A 25 28.54 1.32 71.99
N SER A 26 29.70 1.37 71.33
CA SER A 26 29.86 1.75 69.92
C SER A 26 28.76 1.18 69.01
N PRO A 27 28.17 1.98 68.11
CA PRO A 27 27.30 1.44 67.09
C PRO A 27 28.16 0.61 66.13
N SER A 28 27.90 -0.69 66.14
CA SER A 28 28.31 -1.67 65.15
C SER A 28 28.32 -1.07 63.75
N LYS A 29 29.45 -1.25 63.06
CA LYS A 29 29.68 -0.99 61.64
C LYS A 29 28.39 -1.18 60.85
N LYS A 30 27.74 -0.08 60.47
CA LYS A 30 26.86 -0.09 59.30
C LYS A 30 27.78 -0.42 58.13
N SER A 31 27.75 -1.69 57.73
CA SER A 31 28.22 -2.10 56.42
C SER A 31 27.59 -1.15 55.42
N ARG A 32 28.42 -0.24 54.89
CA ARG A 32 28.08 0.51 53.70
C ARG A 32 27.93 -0.56 52.64
N VAL A 33 26.69 -0.94 52.35
CA VAL A 33 26.36 -1.54 51.06
C VAL A 33 26.82 -0.50 50.05
N THR A 34 28.02 -0.74 49.53
CA THR A 34 28.49 -0.12 48.32
C THR A 34 27.46 -0.51 47.28
N SER A 35 26.60 0.42 46.93
CA SER A 35 25.90 0.36 45.66
C SER A 35 27.00 0.28 44.60
N ASP A 36 27.34 -0.93 44.17
CA ASP A 36 27.99 -1.19 42.88
C ASP A 36 27.07 -0.57 41.83
N SER A 37 27.30 0.70 41.49
CA SER A 37 26.45 1.47 40.59
C SER A 37 27.14 1.77 39.26
N ASP A 38 27.95 0.84 38.77
CA ASP A 38 28.60 0.94 37.45
C ASP A 38 28.28 -0.25 36.54
N SER A 39 27.29 -1.08 36.87
CA SER A 39 26.79 -2.06 35.91
C SER A 39 25.87 -1.35 34.93
N THR A 40 26.34 -1.12 33.70
CA THR A 40 25.46 -0.80 32.56
C THR A 40 24.28 -1.78 32.57
N PRO A 41 23.03 -1.31 32.56
CA PRO A 41 21.89 -2.21 32.57
C PRO A 41 21.90 -3.09 31.31
N LEU A 42 21.54 -4.37 31.48
CA LEU A 42 21.56 -5.36 30.39
C LEU A 42 20.87 -4.88 29.12
N TRP A 43 19.77 -4.12 29.26
CA TRP A 43 19.06 -3.54 28.14
C TRP A 43 19.94 -2.58 27.31
N GLU A 44 20.69 -1.69 27.96
CA GLU A 44 21.58 -0.75 27.28
C GLU A 44 22.71 -1.48 26.56
N MET A 45 23.25 -2.55 27.16
CA MET A 45 24.24 -3.41 26.51
C MET A 45 23.66 -4.08 25.26
N ILE A 46 22.44 -4.61 25.33
CA ILE A 46 21.75 -5.25 24.20
C ILE A 46 21.49 -4.24 23.07
N THR A 47 20.98 -3.05 23.39
CA THR A 47 20.67 -2.02 22.38
C THR A 47 21.91 -1.35 21.80
N GLY A 48 23.06 -1.47 22.47
CA GLY A 48 24.35 -0.94 22.00
C GLY A 48 25.10 -1.87 21.03
N LEU A 49 24.69 -3.15 20.91
CA LEU A 49 25.30 -4.11 19.98
C LEU A 49 24.88 -3.82 18.53
N GLN A 50 25.74 -4.18 17.56
CA GLN A 50 25.32 -4.11 16.16
C GLN A 50 24.24 -5.17 15.85
N PRO A 51 23.33 -4.91 14.89
CA PRO A 51 22.23 -5.84 14.58
C PRO A 51 22.68 -7.26 14.25
N LEU A 52 23.80 -7.41 13.54
CA LEU A 52 24.35 -8.71 13.17
C LEU A 52 24.94 -9.47 14.38
N GLU A 53 25.63 -8.75 15.27
CA GLU A 53 26.18 -9.31 16.51
C GLU A 53 25.06 -9.79 17.43
N LEU A 54 24.03 -8.97 17.60
CA LEU A 54 22.83 -9.32 18.39
C LEU A 54 22.13 -10.55 17.81
N SER A 55 21.94 -10.60 16.49
CA SER A 55 21.29 -11.73 15.82
C SER A 55 22.10 -13.03 15.98
N THR A 56 23.43 -12.93 15.93
CA THR A 56 24.34 -14.08 16.08
C THR A 56 24.32 -14.62 17.50
N ILE A 57 24.38 -13.73 18.50
CA ILE A 57 24.28 -14.10 19.91
C ILE A 57 22.91 -14.73 20.19
N LEU A 58 21.81 -14.13 19.70
CA LEU A 58 20.47 -14.66 19.87
C LEU A 58 20.31 -16.04 19.21
N TYR A 59 20.86 -16.23 18.00
CA TYR A 59 20.86 -17.51 17.32
C TYR A 59 21.59 -18.58 18.13
N ASN A 60 22.80 -18.28 18.62
CA ASN A 60 23.57 -19.21 19.44
C ASN A 60 22.81 -19.60 20.72
N ILE A 61 22.23 -18.61 21.42
CA ILE A 61 21.41 -18.84 22.61
C ILE A 61 20.20 -19.76 22.29
N CYS A 62 19.53 -19.54 21.16
CA CYS A 62 18.39 -20.35 20.75
C CYS A 62 18.81 -21.76 20.28
N SER A 63 20.01 -21.91 19.73
CA SER A 63 20.56 -23.20 19.29
C SER A 63 20.91 -24.10 20.47
N GLU A 64 21.32 -23.51 21.59
CA GLU A 64 21.69 -24.23 22.82
C GLU A 64 20.47 -24.54 23.71
N ASP A 65 19.43 -23.70 23.67
CA ASP A 65 18.25 -23.82 24.54
C ASP A 65 16.94 -23.78 23.73
N PRO A 66 16.29 -24.94 23.49
CA PRO A 66 15.03 -25.03 22.77
C PRO A 66 13.90 -24.17 23.36
N SER A 67 13.88 -23.95 24.67
CA SER A 67 12.84 -23.13 25.32
C SER A 67 12.95 -21.66 24.93
N ARG A 68 14.17 -21.15 24.73
CA ARG A 68 14.41 -19.79 24.24
C ARG A 68 14.09 -19.68 22.75
N ALA A 69 14.39 -20.72 21.97
CA ALA A 69 13.98 -20.79 20.57
C ALA A 69 12.45 -20.71 20.43
N ASP A 70 11.70 -21.42 21.27
CA ASP A 70 10.24 -21.36 21.27
C ASP A 70 9.70 -19.98 21.65
N LEU A 71 10.35 -19.28 22.59
CA LEU A 71 10.01 -17.89 22.92
C LEU A 71 10.19 -16.97 21.70
N VAL A 72 11.32 -17.08 21.00
CA VAL A 72 11.60 -16.27 19.80
C VAL A 72 10.63 -16.60 18.67
N ARG A 73 10.34 -17.88 18.42
CA ARG A 73 9.34 -18.32 17.43
C ARG A 73 7.96 -17.79 17.76
N SER A 74 7.56 -17.87 19.03
CA SER A 74 6.26 -17.36 19.51
C SER A 74 6.17 -15.84 19.34
N ALA A 75 7.21 -15.09 19.71
CA ALA A 75 7.26 -13.64 19.53
C ALA A 75 7.22 -13.25 18.05
N TYR A 76 7.95 -13.98 17.19
CA TYR A 76 7.93 -13.77 15.74
C TYR A 76 6.55 -14.08 15.14
N ALA A 77 5.95 -15.21 15.51
CA ALA A 77 4.60 -15.57 15.09
C ALA A 77 3.54 -14.57 15.57
N ALA A 78 3.65 -14.06 16.80
CA ALA A 78 2.77 -13.03 17.35
C ALA A 78 2.92 -11.71 16.58
N ARG A 79 4.15 -11.31 16.23
CA ARG A 79 4.40 -10.14 15.39
C ARG A 79 3.75 -10.30 14.01
N LEU A 80 3.98 -11.43 13.33
CA LEU A 80 3.38 -11.72 12.03
C LEU A 80 1.84 -11.76 12.12
N ALA A 81 1.29 -12.32 13.19
CA ALA A 81 -0.15 -12.35 13.41
C ALA A 81 -0.73 -10.93 13.62
N GLU A 82 -0.02 -10.06 14.33
CA GLU A 82 -0.42 -8.66 14.51
C GLU A 82 -0.34 -7.88 13.19
N GLU A 83 0.72 -8.10 12.39
CA GLU A 83 0.84 -7.52 11.05
C GLU A 83 -0.31 -7.98 10.14
N ARG A 84 -0.69 -9.27 10.17
CA ARG A 84 -1.86 -9.80 9.44
C ARG A 84 -3.20 -9.24 9.95
N ARG A 85 -3.29 -8.87 11.23
CA ARG A 85 -4.52 -8.29 11.83
C ARG A 85 -4.71 -6.82 11.47
N ARG A 86 -3.66 -6.12 11.04
CA ARG A 86 -3.81 -4.72 10.61
C ARG A 86 -4.84 -4.65 9.48
N PRO A 87 -5.85 -3.76 9.59
CA PRO A 87 -6.83 -3.61 8.53
C PRO A 87 -6.15 -3.10 7.26
N PRO A 88 -6.62 -3.52 6.06
CA PRO A 88 -6.16 -2.94 4.82
C PRO A 88 -6.36 -1.42 4.80
N VAL A 89 -5.42 -0.69 4.22
CA VAL A 89 -5.57 0.75 4.01
C VAL A 89 -6.38 0.98 2.74
N ASN A 90 -7.36 1.88 2.81
CA ASN A 90 -8.18 2.29 1.67
C ASN A 90 -7.80 3.72 1.22
N PHE A 91 -7.53 3.88 -0.07
CA PHE A 91 -7.09 5.12 -0.72
C PHE A 91 -8.18 5.80 -1.58
N ASP A 92 -9.43 5.32 -1.58
CA ASP A 92 -10.53 5.85 -2.40
C ASP A 92 -10.74 7.35 -2.18
N HIS A 93 -10.56 7.83 -0.95
CA HIS A 93 -10.62 9.25 -0.63
C HIS A 93 -9.61 10.08 -1.44
N ILE A 94 -8.41 9.55 -1.70
CA ILE A 94 -7.38 10.21 -2.51
C ILE A 94 -7.86 10.35 -3.96
N SER A 95 -8.45 9.29 -4.54
CA SER A 95 -9.02 9.37 -5.90
C SER A 95 -10.13 10.42 -6.01
N LYS A 96 -10.99 10.52 -4.99
CA LYS A 96 -12.09 11.49 -4.93
C LYS A 96 -11.57 12.91 -4.80
N ASP A 97 -10.55 13.13 -3.98
CA ASP A 97 -9.92 14.44 -3.78
C ASP A 97 -9.18 14.91 -5.04
N CYS A 98 -8.46 14.02 -5.72
CA CYS A 98 -7.86 14.29 -7.03
C CYS A 98 -8.93 14.64 -8.06
N TRP A 99 -9.97 13.82 -8.19
CA TRP A 99 -11.06 14.06 -9.12
C TRP A 99 -11.75 15.41 -8.85
N HIS A 100 -12.06 15.72 -7.59
CA HIS A 100 -12.67 16.99 -7.21
C HIS A 100 -11.75 18.18 -7.55
N THR A 101 -10.44 18.05 -7.28
CA THR A 101 -9.47 19.10 -7.60
C THR A 101 -9.38 19.35 -9.10
N LEU A 102 -9.39 18.30 -9.92
CA LEU A 102 -9.32 18.38 -11.38
C LEU A 102 -10.62 18.90 -12.01
N ASN A 103 -11.78 18.42 -11.56
CA ASN A 103 -13.05 18.60 -12.28
C ASN A 103 -14.02 19.58 -11.62
N MET A 104 -13.83 19.93 -10.35
CA MET A 104 -14.79 20.76 -9.60
C MET A 104 -14.16 22.05 -9.06
N LYS A 105 -13.02 21.95 -8.37
CA LYS A 105 -12.45 23.06 -7.58
C LYS A 105 -12.19 24.32 -8.41
N TYR A 106 -11.74 24.16 -9.65
CA TYR A 106 -11.33 25.27 -10.53
C TYR A 106 -12.20 25.44 -11.78
N LYS A 107 -13.31 24.68 -11.87
CA LYS A 107 -14.24 24.65 -13.02
C LYS A 107 -14.80 26.02 -13.42
N ARG A 108 -15.09 26.89 -12.45
CA ARG A 108 -15.67 28.22 -12.69
C ARG A 108 -14.64 29.31 -12.98
N LEU A 109 -13.36 28.96 -13.02
CA LEU A 109 -12.29 29.92 -13.30
C LEU A 109 -12.08 30.06 -14.81
N SER A 110 -11.67 31.25 -15.24
CA SER A 110 -11.19 31.47 -16.61
C SER A 110 -9.91 30.67 -16.87
N ALA A 111 -9.64 30.30 -18.12
CA ALA A 111 -8.45 29.55 -18.52
C ALA A 111 -7.12 30.13 -17.99
N SER A 112 -6.93 31.46 -18.03
CA SER A 112 -5.73 32.10 -17.45
C SER A 112 -5.56 31.79 -15.96
N LYS A 113 -6.65 31.88 -15.19
CA LYS A 113 -6.64 31.55 -13.76
C LYS A 113 -6.49 30.05 -13.51
N GLN A 114 -7.01 29.20 -14.39
CA GLN A 114 -6.77 27.75 -14.30
C GLN A 114 -5.28 27.42 -14.49
N CYS A 115 -4.60 28.14 -15.39
CA CYS A 115 -3.14 28.05 -15.55
C CYS A 115 -2.40 28.45 -14.26
N ASP A 116 -2.82 29.55 -13.61
CA ASP A 116 -2.24 29.98 -12.33
C ASP A 116 -2.40 28.92 -11.23
N MET A 117 -3.47 28.12 -11.27
CA MET A 117 -3.75 27.07 -10.28
C MET A 117 -3.03 25.74 -10.56
N MET A 118 -2.25 25.62 -11.64
CA MET A 118 -1.55 24.37 -11.96
C MET A 118 -0.53 23.96 -10.91
N GLY A 119 0.06 24.91 -10.18
CA GLY A 119 0.94 24.62 -9.04
C GLY A 119 0.22 23.82 -7.95
N ASP A 120 -0.99 24.26 -7.59
CA ASP A 120 -1.83 23.60 -6.58
C ASP A 120 -2.28 22.21 -7.04
N ILE A 121 -2.71 22.07 -8.30
CA ILE A 121 -3.14 20.79 -8.87
C ILE A 121 -1.98 19.79 -8.82
N ASN A 122 -0.81 20.19 -9.29
CA ASN A 122 0.38 19.34 -9.26
C ASN A 122 0.80 18.97 -7.84
N ALA A 123 0.67 19.89 -6.87
CA ALA A 123 0.96 19.61 -5.47
C ALA A 123 0.02 18.53 -4.90
N VAL A 124 -1.27 18.58 -5.26
CA VAL A 124 -2.24 17.54 -4.87
C VAL A 124 -1.85 16.20 -5.47
N LEU A 125 -1.62 16.12 -6.79
CA LEU A 125 -1.28 14.87 -7.46
C LEU A 125 0.01 14.22 -6.91
N ARG A 126 1.07 15.01 -6.71
CA ARG A 126 2.33 14.51 -6.13
C ARG A 126 2.15 14.04 -4.69
N LYS A 127 1.39 14.78 -3.88
CA LYS A 127 1.09 14.39 -2.49
C LYS A 127 0.28 13.08 -2.46
N SER A 128 -0.63 12.89 -3.41
CA SER A 128 -1.42 11.67 -3.55
C SER A 128 -0.54 10.46 -3.83
N ILE A 129 0.34 10.54 -4.84
CA ILE A 129 1.31 9.46 -5.15
C ILE A 129 2.14 9.13 -3.91
N LYS A 130 2.76 10.14 -3.31
CA LYS A 130 3.59 9.96 -2.11
C LYS A 130 2.84 9.28 -0.97
N SER A 131 1.62 9.75 -0.66
CA SER A 131 0.81 9.18 0.43
C SER A 131 0.36 7.75 0.15
N ILE A 132 0.22 7.35 -1.12
CA ILE A 132 -0.12 5.98 -1.51
C ILE A 132 1.10 5.09 -1.31
N LEU A 133 2.24 5.43 -1.91
CA LEU A 133 3.47 4.63 -1.84
C LEU A 133 3.98 4.45 -0.41
N GLU A 134 3.95 5.51 0.41
CA GLU A 134 4.36 5.44 1.83
C GLU A 134 3.56 4.39 2.63
N LYS A 135 2.31 4.10 2.22
CA LYS A 135 1.40 3.20 2.94
C LYS A 135 1.20 1.86 2.26
N ALA A 136 1.68 1.69 1.03
CA ALA A 136 1.50 0.51 0.19
C ALA A 136 2.82 -0.17 -0.18
N GLY A 137 3.84 -0.07 0.69
CA GLY A 137 5.15 -0.69 0.48
C GLY A 137 5.14 -2.23 0.40
N PRO A 138 6.32 -2.85 0.18
CA PRO A 138 6.44 -4.30 -0.08
C PRO A 138 6.02 -5.18 1.10
N GLU A 139 6.10 -4.68 2.33
CA GLU A 139 5.69 -5.42 3.54
C GLU A 139 4.20 -5.23 3.89
N THR A 140 3.43 -4.55 3.04
CA THR A 140 2.01 -4.30 3.30
C THR A 140 1.14 -5.47 2.87
N ARG A 141 -0.11 -5.44 3.31
CA ARG A 141 -1.08 -6.47 2.91
C ARG A 141 -1.40 -6.35 1.42
N TRP A 142 -1.59 -7.49 0.77
CA TRP A 142 -2.14 -7.60 -0.57
C TRP A 142 -3.27 -6.60 -0.85
N GLU A 143 -4.30 -6.57 0.00
CA GLU A 143 -5.49 -5.74 -0.25
C GLU A 143 -5.17 -4.25 -0.27
N THR A 144 -4.09 -3.83 0.43
CA THR A 144 -3.60 -2.46 0.43
C THR A 144 -2.87 -2.14 -0.88
N ARG A 145 -1.93 -3.00 -1.32
CA ARG A 145 -1.24 -2.84 -2.62
C ARG A 145 -2.23 -2.84 -3.79
N ARG A 146 -3.14 -3.82 -3.81
CA ARG A 146 -4.21 -3.93 -4.81
C ARG A 146 -5.06 -2.66 -4.87
N ASN A 147 -5.50 -2.13 -3.73
CA ASN A 147 -6.28 -0.88 -3.70
C ASN A 147 -5.45 0.33 -4.14
N ALA A 148 -4.17 0.40 -3.75
CA ALA A 148 -3.26 1.46 -4.15
C ALA A 148 -3.08 1.52 -5.68
N LEU A 149 -2.79 0.37 -6.31
CA LEU A 149 -2.61 0.26 -7.76
C LEU A 149 -3.88 0.71 -8.51
N GLU A 150 -5.05 0.22 -8.08
CA GLU A 150 -6.34 0.63 -8.66
C GLU A 150 -6.63 2.13 -8.48
N VAL A 151 -6.22 2.74 -7.36
CA VAL A 151 -6.42 4.17 -7.12
C VAL A 151 -5.50 5.01 -8.00
N LEU A 152 -4.23 4.62 -8.19
CA LEU A 152 -3.33 5.30 -9.12
C LEU A 152 -3.90 5.26 -10.54
N ARG A 153 -4.32 4.07 -11.00
CA ARG A 153 -4.99 3.89 -12.30
C ARG A 153 -6.20 4.81 -12.48
N LYS A 154 -7.08 4.89 -11.47
CA LYS A 154 -8.27 5.78 -11.48
C LYS A 154 -7.89 7.26 -11.55
N ILE A 155 -6.81 7.67 -10.88
CA ILE A 155 -6.34 9.06 -10.93
C ILE A 155 -5.79 9.37 -12.32
N SER A 156 -4.97 8.50 -12.91
CA SER A 156 -4.50 8.63 -14.30
C SER A 156 -5.67 8.80 -15.27
N LYS A 157 -6.68 7.94 -15.16
CA LYS A 157 -7.92 8.05 -15.94
C LYS A 157 -8.65 9.37 -15.71
N SER A 158 -8.68 9.88 -14.47
CA SER A 158 -9.29 11.18 -14.15
C SER A 158 -8.54 12.37 -14.76
N ILE A 159 -7.21 12.27 -14.93
CA ILE A 159 -6.39 13.27 -15.62
C ILE A 159 -6.75 13.26 -17.12
N MET A 160 -6.76 12.08 -17.74
CA MET A 160 -7.08 11.91 -19.16
C MET A 160 -8.50 12.40 -19.49
N LEU A 161 -9.46 12.13 -18.59
CA LEU A 161 -10.87 12.51 -18.71
C LEU A 161 -11.19 13.90 -18.16
N CYS A 162 -10.20 14.71 -17.76
CA CYS A 162 -10.47 16.00 -17.14
C CYS A 162 -11.26 16.92 -18.09
N ASP A 163 -12.44 17.39 -17.66
CA ASP A 163 -13.33 18.21 -18.51
C ASP A 163 -12.71 19.56 -18.87
N GLU A 164 -11.93 20.13 -17.96
CA GLU A 164 -11.32 21.45 -18.10
C GLU A 164 -10.13 21.42 -19.06
N ARG A 165 -10.37 21.85 -20.30
CA ARG A 165 -9.39 21.78 -21.40
C ARG A 165 -8.02 22.37 -21.05
N GLN A 166 -7.98 23.50 -20.33
CA GLN A 166 -6.71 24.12 -19.94
C GLN A 166 -5.95 23.24 -18.95
N ILE A 167 -6.63 22.74 -17.91
CA ILE A 167 -6.01 21.87 -16.90
C ILE A 167 -5.51 20.58 -17.56
N ARG A 168 -6.37 19.95 -18.38
CA ARG A 168 -6.03 18.74 -19.11
C ARG A 168 -4.80 18.94 -20.01
N HIS A 169 -4.78 20.04 -20.77
CA HIS A 169 -3.64 20.37 -21.63
C HIS A 169 -2.34 20.51 -20.82
N GLU A 170 -2.36 21.25 -19.72
CA GLU A 170 -1.16 21.49 -18.90
C GLU A 170 -0.63 20.21 -18.23
N LEU A 171 -1.50 19.26 -17.85
CA LEU A 171 -1.09 17.99 -17.25
C LEU A 171 -0.54 16.98 -18.27
N MET A 172 -1.00 17.06 -19.53
CA MET A 172 -0.68 16.07 -20.55
C MET A 172 0.39 16.54 -21.53
N LYS A 173 0.73 17.83 -21.57
CA LYS A 173 1.63 18.40 -22.60
C LYS A 173 3.00 17.76 -22.69
N ASP A 174 3.56 17.32 -21.57
CA ASP A 174 4.91 16.75 -21.47
C ASP A 174 4.90 15.28 -21.04
N GLY A 175 3.73 14.71 -20.75
CA GLY A 175 3.57 13.36 -20.22
C GLY A 175 4.13 13.16 -18.80
N CYS A 176 4.75 14.17 -18.17
CA CYS A 176 5.46 14.00 -16.90
C CYS A 176 4.50 13.64 -15.75
N ALA A 177 3.31 14.24 -15.73
CA ALA A 177 2.31 13.93 -14.71
C ALA A 177 1.91 12.46 -14.78
N LEU A 178 1.58 11.96 -15.99
CA LEU A 178 1.16 10.58 -16.20
C LEU A 178 2.33 9.60 -16.00
N ALA A 179 3.55 9.94 -16.42
CA ALA A 179 4.75 9.15 -16.14
C ALA A 179 4.94 8.91 -14.64
N SER A 180 4.78 9.96 -13.81
CA SER A 180 4.89 9.79 -12.35
C SER A 180 3.84 8.83 -11.76
N PHE A 181 2.67 8.71 -12.39
CA PHE A 181 1.69 7.69 -12.00
C PHE A 181 2.09 6.31 -12.50
N ALA A 182 2.59 6.18 -13.72
CA ALA A 182 3.09 4.92 -14.25
C ALA A 182 4.25 4.36 -13.40
N ASP A 183 5.24 5.20 -13.06
CA ASP A 183 6.35 4.84 -12.18
C ASP A 183 5.85 4.31 -10.82
N ALA A 184 4.86 5.00 -10.24
CA ALA A 184 4.27 4.58 -8.97
C ALA A 184 3.47 3.27 -9.09
N MET A 185 2.80 3.04 -10.23
CA MET A 185 2.12 1.77 -10.51
C MET A 185 3.13 0.63 -10.69
N LEU A 186 4.24 0.88 -11.37
CA LEU A 186 5.32 -0.07 -11.56
C LEU A 186 5.95 -0.47 -10.22
N GLU A 187 6.26 0.50 -9.35
CA GLU A 187 6.81 0.23 -8.01
C GLU A 187 5.90 -0.70 -7.21
N LEU A 188 4.58 -0.48 -7.27
CA LEU A 188 3.61 -1.33 -6.58
C LEU A 188 3.51 -2.72 -7.21
N ALA A 189 3.50 -2.82 -8.54
CA ALA A 189 3.43 -4.10 -9.26
C ALA A 189 4.68 -4.95 -9.00
N GLN A 190 5.87 -4.35 -9.02
CA GLN A 190 7.12 -5.04 -8.68
C GLN A 190 7.16 -5.50 -7.23
N GLY A 191 6.51 -4.76 -6.32
CA GLY A 191 6.34 -5.14 -4.92
C GLY A 191 5.30 -6.25 -4.67
N MET A 192 4.56 -6.69 -5.68
CA MET A 192 3.66 -7.84 -5.59
C MET A 192 4.42 -9.15 -5.85
N SER A 193 4.06 -10.21 -5.11
CA SER A 193 4.50 -11.57 -5.44
C SER A 193 3.79 -12.11 -6.68
N SER A 194 4.29 -13.19 -7.28
CA SER A 194 3.66 -13.82 -8.44
C SER A 194 2.22 -14.27 -8.13
N GLU A 195 1.95 -14.80 -6.93
CA GLU A 195 0.59 -15.19 -6.52
C GLU A 195 -0.34 -13.98 -6.35
N GLU A 196 0.21 -12.85 -5.89
CA GLU A 196 -0.53 -11.59 -5.80
C GLU A 196 -0.88 -11.06 -7.20
N ARG A 197 0.04 -11.16 -8.17
CA ARG A 197 -0.18 -10.72 -9.55
C ARG A 197 -1.20 -11.61 -10.27
N GLU A 198 -1.13 -12.92 -10.09
CA GLU A 198 -2.13 -13.87 -10.59
C GLU A 198 -3.51 -13.55 -10.02
N ARG A 199 -3.60 -13.35 -8.70
CA ARG A 199 -4.85 -12.92 -8.06
C ARG A 199 -5.35 -11.56 -8.59
N TYR A 200 -4.46 -10.64 -8.96
CA TYR A 200 -4.85 -9.37 -9.60
C TYR A 200 -5.58 -9.61 -10.93
N LYS A 201 -5.08 -10.56 -11.74
CA LYS A 201 -5.69 -10.98 -13.00
C LYS A 201 -7.04 -11.65 -12.75
N ASP A 202 -7.12 -12.62 -11.83
CA ASP A 202 -8.36 -13.33 -11.48
C ASP A 202 -9.49 -12.40 -11.04
N GLU A 203 -9.15 -11.31 -10.35
CA GLU A 203 -10.11 -10.31 -9.90
C GLU A 203 -10.58 -9.33 -11.00
N GLY A 204 -10.13 -9.52 -12.25
CA GLY A 204 -10.52 -8.70 -13.40
C GLY A 204 -9.91 -7.30 -13.38
N LEU A 205 -8.78 -7.11 -12.67
CA LEU A 205 -8.15 -5.81 -12.51
C LEU A 205 -7.04 -5.54 -13.51
N TYR A 206 -6.42 -6.60 -14.04
CA TYR A 206 -5.45 -6.48 -15.12
C TYR A 206 -6.10 -5.92 -16.39
N GLU A 207 -7.31 -6.37 -16.73
CA GLU A 207 -8.10 -5.89 -17.86
C GLU A 207 -8.38 -4.40 -17.75
N LYS A 208 -8.56 -3.87 -16.53
CA LYS A 208 -8.74 -2.43 -16.33
C LYS A 208 -7.47 -1.62 -16.54
N LEU A 209 -6.29 -2.21 -16.33
CA LEU A 209 -5.03 -1.62 -16.74
C LEU A 209 -4.93 -1.66 -18.27
N VAL A 210 -5.24 -2.78 -18.92
CA VAL A 210 -5.26 -2.89 -20.40
C VAL A 210 -6.23 -1.88 -21.03
N GLU A 211 -7.39 -1.64 -20.41
CA GLU A 211 -8.31 -0.56 -20.81
C GLU A 211 -7.64 0.81 -20.76
N LEU A 212 -6.82 1.09 -19.73
CA LEU A 212 -6.09 2.35 -19.61
C LEU A 212 -5.06 2.51 -20.75
N GLN A 213 -4.32 1.45 -21.10
CA GLN A 213 -3.41 1.47 -22.25
C GLN A 213 -4.17 1.75 -23.55
N THR A 214 -5.27 1.03 -23.75
CA THR A 214 -6.11 1.17 -24.95
C THR A 214 -6.62 2.60 -25.10
N GLU A 215 -7.08 3.22 -24.00
CA GLU A 215 -7.50 4.62 -23.99
C GLU A 215 -6.33 5.58 -24.28
N CYS A 216 -5.12 5.27 -23.80
CA CYS A 216 -3.93 6.06 -24.12
C CYS A 216 -3.61 6.01 -25.62
N GLU A 217 -3.65 4.83 -26.22
CA GLU A 217 -3.38 4.63 -27.65
C GLU A 217 -4.46 5.29 -28.52
N GLU A 218 -5.74 5.06 -28.22
CA GLU A 218 -6.88 5.60 -28.96
C GLU A 218 -6.84 7.14 -29.00
N TRP A 219 -6.47 7.77 -27.88
CA TRP A 219 -6.44 9.23 -27.77
C TRP A 219 -5.06 9.84 -27.99
N SER A 220 -4.07 9.02 -28.40
CA SER A 220 -2.67 9.44 -28.60
C SER A 220 -2.09 10.17 -27.38
N ILE A 221 -2.39 9.66 -26.18
CA ILE A 221 -1.94 10.19 -24.90
C ILE A 221 -0.60 9.55 -24.55
N ASN A 222 0.39 10.40 -24.29
CA ASN A 222 1.70 9.95 -23.82
C ASN A 222 1.66 9.66 -22.31
N MET A 223 1.75 8.39 -21.94
CA MET A 223 1.92 7.93 -20.56
C MET A 223 3.16 7.00 -20.47
N PRO A 224 4.37 7.58 -20.45
CA PRO A 224 5.61 6.80 -20.43
C PRO A 224 5.67 5.86 -19.23
N GLY A 225 6.22 4.65 -19.44
CA GLY A 225 6.42 3.65 -18.38
C GLY A 225 5.18 2.82 -18.07
N LEU A 226 4.05 3.07 -18.74
CA LEU A 226 2.87 2.22 -18.57
C LEU A 226 3.10 0.84 -19.19
N GLU A 227 3.88 0.75 -20.27
CA GLU A 227 4.31 -0.52 -20.86
C GLU A 227 5.04 -1.43 -19.86
N ASP A 228 5.92 -0.85 -19.04
CA ASP A 228 6.71 -1.58 -18.05
C ASP A 228 5.82 -2.17 -16.95
N VAL A 229 4.69 -1.53 -16.63
CA VAL A 229 3.72 -2.05 -15.66
C VAL A 229 3.14 -3.37 -16.16
N TYR A 230 2.81 -3.49 -17.45
CA TYR A 230 2.28 -4.75 -18.01
C TYR A 230 3.32 -5.85 -18.06
N GLY A 231 4.57 -5.51 -18.40
CA GLY A 231 5.67 -6.47 -18.44
C GLY A 231 5.79 -7.26 -17.13
N VAL A 232 5.58 -6.60 -15.99
CA VAL A 232 5.59 -7.25 -14.66
C VAL A 232 4.49 -8.32 -14.51
N PHE A 233 3.33 -8.15 -15.14
CA PHE A 233 2.26 -9.15 -15.09
C PHE A 233 2.42 -10.25 -16.14
N ASP A 234 3.05 -9.95 -17.27
CA ASP A 234 3.22 -10.91 -18.36
C ASP A 234 4.39 -11.88 -18.11
N GLU A 235 5.45 -11.44 -17.41
CA GLU A 235 6.60 -12.28 -17.02
C GLU A 235 6.22 -13.50 -16.17
N ASP A 236 5.14 -13.42 -15.37
CA ASP A 236 4.67 -14.54 -14.54
C ASP A 236 3.74 -15.52 -15.30
N SER A 237 3.44 -15.26 -16.57
CA SER A 237 2.47 -16.06 -17.34
C SER A 237 3.08 -17.23 -18.12
N GLU A 238 4.40 -17.29 -18.33
CA GLU A 238 5.05 -18.28 -19.21
C GLU A 238 5.47 -19.58 -18.50
N GLY A 239 4.64 -20.09 -17.58
CA GLY A 239 4.99 -21.21 -16.70
C GLY A 239 4.22 -22.51 -16.86
N ASP A 240 3.15 -22.59 -17.67
CA ASP A 240 2.24 -23.76 -17.60
C ASP A 240 1.53 -24.16 -18.91
N ASP A 241 2.17 -23.98 -20.07
CA ASP A 241 1.67 -24.51 -21.36
C ASP A 241 2.73 -25.38 -22.06
N GLU A 242 3.13 -26.50 -21.43
CA GLU A 242 3.63 -27.67 -22.17
C GLU A 242 2.45 -28.58 -22.51
N GLU A 243 1.57 -28.15 -23.42
CA GLU A 243 0.67 -29.09 -24.10
C GLU A 243 1.50 -29.91 -25.10
N GLU A 244 1.85 -31.13 -24.70
CA GLU A 244 2.36 -32.18 -25.60
C GLU A 244 1.31 -32.46 -26.70
N GLU A 245 1.42 -31.79 -27.85
CA GLU A 245 0.77 -32.25 -29.09
C GLU A 245 1.49 -33.50 -29.60
N ALA A 246 1.09 -34.66 -29.07
CA ALA A 246 1.34 -35.94 -29.72
C ALA A 246 0.26 -36.15 -30.80
N GLU A 247 0.51 -35.63 -32.00
CA GLU A 247 -0.20 -36.06 -33.21
C GLU A 247 0.28 -37.49 -33.58
N GLU A 248 -0.52 -38.51 -33.24
CA GLU A 248 -0.45 -39.79 -33.94
C GLU A 248 -1.52 -39.82 -35.04
N GLU A 249 -1.05 -39.62 -36.27
CA GLU A 249 -1.73 -40.07 -37.50
C GLU A 249 -1.82 -41.61 -37.48
N ASP A 250 -2.99 -42.20 -37.73
CA ASP A 250 -3.14 -43.15 -38.86
C ASP A 250 -4.53 -43.80 -39.01
N GLU A 251 -4.90 -43.88 -40.29
CA GLU A 251 -5.63 -44.93 -41.01
C GLU A 251 -7.19 -45.02 -41.05
N GLU A 252 -7.62 -44.69 -42.27
CA GLU A 252 -8.86 -44.89 -43.01
C GLU A 252 -9.36 -46.36 -43.11
N CYS A 253 -10.68 -46.59 -43.00
CA CYS A 253 -11.36 -47.67 -43.72
C CYS A 253 -12.87 -47.44 -43.97
N GLN A 254 -13.17 -47.14 -45.24
CA GLN A 254 -14.23 -47.67 -46.11
C GLN A 254 -15.74 -47.60 -45.78
N VAL A 255 -16.42 -46.80 -46.62
CA VAL A 255 -17.60 -47.07 -47.48
C VAL A 255 -18.73 -47.98 -46.99
N ILE A 256 -19.93 -47.40 -46.75
CA ILE A 256 -21.21 -47.98 -47.23
C ILE A 256 -22.14 -46.85 -47.73
N SER A 257 -22.62 -47.02 -48.96
CA SER A 257 -23.61 -46.21 -49.65
C SER A 257 -25.00 -46.28 -49.00
N GLY A 258 -25.66 -45.13 -48.83
CA GLY A 258 -27.05 -45.07 -48.38
C GLY A 258 -27.70 -43.73 -48.67
N SER A 259 -28.27 -43.61 -49.88
CA SER A 259 -29.23 -42.59 -50.29
C SER A 259 -30.25 -42.26 -49.19
N TYR A 260 -30.44 -40.98 -48.80
CA TYR A 260 -31.77 -40.38 -48.56
C TYR A 260 -31.72 -38.84 -48.35
N ARG A 261 -32.43 -38.15 -49.25
CA ARG A 261 -33.25 -36.92 -49.17
C ARG A 261 -32.67 -35.60 -48.57
N PRO A 262 -32.68 -34.49 -49.33
CA PRO A 262 -32.30 -33.18 -48.81
C PRO A 262 -33.38 -32.61 -47.88
N ALA A 263 -32.99 -32.30 -46.64
CA ALA A 263 -33.79 -31.50 -45.71
C ALA A 263 -33.75 -30.03 -46.12
N GLN A 264 -34.92 -29.37 -46.04
CA GLN A 264 -35.10 -27.96 -46.37
C GLN A 264 -34.32 -27.05 -45.40
N PRO A 265 -33.84 -25.87 -45.86
CA PRO A 265 -33.15 -24.93 -44.99
C PRO A 265 -34.11 -24.29 -43.98
N LEU A 266 -33.73 -24.36 -42.70
CA LEU A 266 -34.38 -23.66 -41.60
C LEU A 266 -34.24 -22.12 -41.77
N PRO A 267 -35.25 -21.34 -41.38
CA PRO A 267 -35.22 -19.89 -41.50
C PRO A 267 -34.22 -19.25 -40.53
N LYS A 268 -33.52 -18.21 -41.01
CA LYS A 268 -32.55 -17.42 -40.25
C LYS A 268 -33.18 -16.83 -38.97
N PRO A 269 -32.52 -16.89 -37.81
CA PRO A 269 -32.98 -16.17 -36.63
C PRO A 269 -32.81 -14.66 -36.82
N ALA A 270 -33.82 -13.92 -36.40
CA ALA A 270 -33.92 -12.47 -36.46
C ALA A 270 -32.82 -11.79 -35.63
N SER A 271 -32.31 -10.66 -36.13
CA SER A 271 -31.34 -9.80 -35.45
C SER A 271 -31.86 -9.33 -34.09
N PRO A 272 -31.02 -9.29 -33.03
CA PRO A 272 -31.44 -8.79 -31.73
C PRO A 272 -31.69 -7.26 -31.77
N PRO A 273 -32.66 -6.76 -30.98
CA PRO A 273 -33.02 -5.34 -30.98
C PRO A 273 -31.93 -4.48 -30.33
N LYS A 274 -31.64 -3.34 -30.98
CA LYS A 274 -30.78 -2.27 -30.46
C LYS A 274 -31.33 -1.75 -29.13
N ARG A 275 -30.60 -1.96 -28.03
CA ARG A 275 -30.87 -1.30 -26.74
C ARG A 275 -30.48 0.17 -26.84
N SER A 276 -31.46 1.06 -26.77
CA SER A 276 -31.24 2.48 -26.47
C SER A 276 -30.98 2.63 -24.97
N HIS A 277 -29.80 3.12 -24.60
CA HIS A 277 -29.53 3.57 -23.23
C HIS A 277 -30.23 4.91 -23.01
N VAL A 278 -31.33 4.90 -22.26
CA VAL A 278 -31.94 6.11 -21.69
C VAL A 278 -31.30 6.32 -20.32
N PHE A 279 -30.52 7.40 -20.19
CA PHE A 279 -30.02 7.86 -18.89
C PHE A 279 -31.17 8.46 -18.09
N SER A 280 -31.50 7.86 -16.94
CA SER A 280 -32.34 8.49 -15.93
C SER A 280 -31.45 9.34 -15.04
N VAL A 281 -31.69 10.65 -15.08
CA VAL A 281 -31.19 11.64 -14.13
C VAL A 281 -31.95 11.44 -12.83
N ILE A 282 -31.25 11.06 -11.76
CA ILE A 282 -31.77 11.16 -10.40
C ILE A 282 -31.26 12.48 -9.83
N GLU A 283 -32.20 13.39 -9.63
CA GLU A 283 -32.04 14.59 -8.81
C GLU A 283 -31.82 14.16 -7.35
N LEU A 284 -30.81 14.74 -6.70
CA LEU A 284 -30.60 14.64 -5.26
C LEU A 284 -30.83 16.03 -4.67
N ASP A 285 -31.91 16.14 -3.88
CA ASP A 285 -32.06 17.12 -2.80
C ASP A 285 -31.12 16.79 -1.63
#